data_AF-A0A975MGT0-F1
#
_entry.id   AF-A0A975MGT0-F1
#
_cell.length_a   1.000
_cell.length_b   1.000
_cell.length_c   1.000
_cell.angle_alpha   90.00
_cell.angle_beta   90.00
_cell.angle_gamma   90.00
#
_symmetry.space_group_name_H-M   'P 1'
#
loop_
_entity.id
_entity.type
_entity.pdbx_description
1 polymer ?
#
loop_
_entity_poly.entity_id
_entity_poly.type
_entity_poly.pdbx_seq_one_letter_code
_entity_poly.pdbx_strand_id
1 'polypeptide(L)'
;MTGDLLSLHGAIGAFGLSLVVFGFAPGLVLAIVVRLIPDLERRRELQAELYEVPRWEQPYWVAQQFEVAIRVGLFPQANWYWGRHVWHRCKIESGLESHRKWPASFWVPEDNVKAGLGPGDSVKLMWSVRRMPGERMWVTVTERKGDRLVGTLDNWAIFAFLHPDETVRFHIDDIIDYIWQEEGAEAA
;
A
#
# COMPACT_ATOMS: atom_id res chain seq x y z
N MET A 1 18.01 9.11 -34.57
CA MET A 1 17.46 10.30 -33.88
C MET A 1 18.48 10.94 -32.92
N THR A 2 19.78 10.86 -33.22
CA THR A 2 20.86 11.41 -32.38
C THR A 2 21.53 12.66 -32.98
N GLY A 3 21.22 13.01 -34.23
CA GLY A 3 21.83 14.14 -34.93
C GLY A 3 21.40 15.52 -34.42
N ASP A 4 20.16 15.66 -33.93
CA ASP A 4 19.63 16.96 -33.47
C ASP A 4 20.15 17.39 -32.10
N LEU A 5 20.51 16.44 -31.23
CA LEU A 5 21.04 16.70 -29.89
C LEU A 5 22.44 17.35 -29.92
N LEU A 6 23.21 17.15 -31.00
CA LEU A 6 24.53 17.75 -31.21
C LEU A 6 24.50 19.01 -32.11
N SER A 7 23.30 19.42 -32.56
CA SER A 7 23.15 20.69 -33.27
C SER A 7 23.30 21.87 -32.30
N LEU A 8 23.72 23.04 -32.79
CA LEU A 8 23.82 24.26 -31.96
C LEU A 8 22.50 24.56 -31.21
N HIS A 9 21.36 24.31 -31.86
CA HIS A 9 20.04 24.49 -31.27
C HIS A 9 19.73 23.44 -30.18
N GLY A 10 20.15 22.17 -30.40
CA GLY A 10 20.05 21.11 -29.40
C GLY A 10 20.93 21.35 -28.18
N ALA A 11 22.15 21.85 -28.38
CA ALA A 11 23.08 22.22 -27.32
C ALA A 11 22.57 23.41 -26.49
N ILE A 12 22.01 24.44 -27.15
CA ILE A 12 21.38 25.59 -26.48
C ILE A 12 20.14 25.14 -25.69
N GLY A 13 19.33 24.24 -26.26
CA GLY A 13 18.16 23.67 -25.57
C GLY A 13 18.55 22.84 -24.34
N ALA A 14 19.56 21.97 -24.45
CA ALA A 14 20.07 21.17 -23.34
C ALA A 14 20.71 22.04 -22.25
N PHE A 15 21.46 23.07 -22.63
CA PHE A 15 22.05 24.04 -21.70
C PHE A 15 20.97 24.85 -20.98
N GLY A 16 19.95 25.35 -21.70
CA GLY A 16 18.81 26.04 -21.12
C GLY A 16 18.02 25.17 -20.15
N LEU A 17 17.74 23.91 -20.52
CA LEU A 17 17.10 22.93 -19.64
C LEU A 17 17.95 22.66 -18.39
N SER A 18 19.27 22.53 -18.56
CA SER A 18 20.20 22.33 -17.43
C SER A 18 20.23 23.54 -16.50
N LEU A 19 20.20 24.77 -17.03
CA LEU A 19 20.10 25.97 -16.19
C LEU A 19 18.77 26.07 -15.43
N VAL A 20 17.66 25.60 -16.02
CA VAL A 20 16.37 25.54 -15.33
C VAL A 20 16.39 24.49 -14.21
N VAL A 21 16.93 23.30 -14.48
CA VAL A 21 16.99 22.18 -13.52
C VAL A 21 18.03 22.41 -12.41
N PHE A 22 19.21 22.93 -12.75
CA PHE A 22 20.35 23.04 -11.84
C PHE A 22 20.64 24.46 -11.34
N GLY A 23 20.10 25.50 -11.97
CA GLY A 23 20.49 26.89 -11.71
C GLY A 23 19.40 27.79 -11.14
N PHE A 24 18.24 27.88 -11.81
CA PHE A 24 17.33 29.01 -11.61
C PHE A 24 16.09 28.71 -10.76
N ALA A 25 15.53 27.49 -10.78
CA ALA A 25 14.29 27.22 -10.06
C ALA A 25 14.02 25.73 -9.76
N PRO A 26 14.80 25.06 -8.90
CA PRO A 26 14.48 23.70 -8.43
C PRO A 26 13.07 23.61 -7.84
N GLY A 27 12.57 24.68 -7.20
CA GLY A 27 11.19 24.77 -6.71
C GLY A 27 10.11 24.76 -7.80
N LEU A 28 10.38 25.38 -8.96
CA LEU A 28 9.44 25.34 -10.10
C LEU A 28 9.39 23.95 -10.72
N VAL A 29 10.56 23.32 -10.89
CA VAL A 29 10.66 21.95 -11.40
C VAL A 29 9.93 20.99 -10.45
N LEU A 30 10.20 21.08 -9.16
CA LEU A 30 9.51 20.28 -8.16
C LEU A 30 7.99 20.51 -8.21
N ALA A 31 7.53 21.76 -8.30
CA ALA A 31 6.10 22.08 -8.40
C ALA A 31 5.41 21.47 -9.63
N ILE A 32 6.15 21.21 -10.71
CA ILE A 32 5.64 20.47 -11.88
C ILE A 32 5.64 18.97 -11.58
N VAL A 33 6.73 18.44 -11.04
CA VAL A 33 6.91 17.02 -10.72
C VAL A 33 5.85 16.52 -9.73
N VAL A 34 5.62 17.22 -8.63
CA VAL A 34 4.69 16.78 -7.58
C VAL A 34 3.24 16.77 -8.03
N ARG A 35 2.88 17.43 -9.15
CA ARG A 35 1.52 17.31 -9.72
C ARG A 35 1.18 15.87 -10.15
N LEU A 36 2.18 15.04 -10.41
CA LEU A 36 1.98 13.62 -10.71
C LEU A 36 1.54 12.83 -9.47
N ILE A 37 1.90 13.25 -8.27
CA ILE A 37 1.55 12.55 -7.01
C ILE A 37 0.09 12.84 -6.70
N PRO A 38 -0.81 11.87 -6.47
CA PRO A 38 -2.23 12.14 -6.23
C PRO A 38 -2.52 12.85 -4.89
N ASP A 39 -1.74 12.56 -3.85
CA ASP A 39 -1.89 13.09 -2.50
C ASP A 39 -1.49 14.58 -2.41
N LEU A 40 -2.44 15.44 -1.99
CA LEU A 40 -2.26 16.88 -1.84
C LEU A 40 -1.41 17.28 -0.63
N GLU A 41 -1.45 16.53 0.47
CA GLU A 41 -0.64 16.83 1.66
C GLU A 41 0.84 16.53 1.37
N ARG A 42 1.10 15.37 0.77
CA ARG A 42 2.46 14.99 0.35
C ARG A 42 3.09 15.98 -0.61
N ARG A 43 2.31 16.57 -1.53
CA ARG A 43 2.81 17.63 -2.44
C ARG A 43 3.31 18.86 -1.67
N ARG A 44 2.60 19.28 -0.62
CA ARG A 44 2.93 20.47 0.17
C ARG A 44 4.14 20.21 1.07
N GLU A 45 4.21 19.03 1.66
CA GLU A 45 5.36 18.57 2.46
C GLU A 45 6.65 18.60 1.63
N LEU A 46 6.65 17.98 0.44
CA LEU A 46 7.83 17.97 -0.44
C LEU A 46 8.25 19.38 -0.87
N GLN A 47 7.30 20.30 -1.07
CA GLN A 47 7.60 21.69 -1.37
C GLN A 47 8.26 22.42 -0.19
N ALA A 48 7.90 22.08 1.05
CA ALA A 48 8.53 22.62 2.25
C ALA A 48 9.94 22.03 2.45
N GLU A 49 10.09 20.70 2.31
CA GLU A 49 11.37 20.00 2.46
C GLU A 49 12.45 20.55 1.50
N LEU A 50 12.07 20.95 0.28
CA LEU A 50 13.03 21.53 -0.66
C LEU A 50 13.76 22.77 -0.11
N TYR A 51 13.09 23.58 0.72
CA TYR A 51 13.69 24.79 1.30
C TYR A 51 14.61 24.47 2.48
N GLU A 52 14.53 23.27 3.04
CA GLU A 52 15.44 22.76 4.06
C GLU A 52 16.72 22.17 3.44
N VAL A 53 16.65 21.71 2.18
CA VAL A 53 17.78 21.15 1.44
C VAL A 53 18.76 22.25 1.00
N PRO A 54 20.08 22.09 1.26
CA PRO A 54 21.10 23.01 0.75
C PRO A 54 21.00 23.24 -0.76
N ARG A 55 21.11 24.50 -1.21
CA ARG A 55 20.84 24.89 -2.62
C ARG A 55 21.59 24.09 -3.68
N TRP A 56 22.79 23.62 -3.37
CA TRP A 56 23.62 22.85 -4.30
C TRP A 56 23.21 21.36 -4.38
N GLU A 57 22.48 20.85 -3.39
CA GLU A 57 21.91 19.48 -3.36
C GLU A 57 20.49 19.43 -3.96
N GLN A 58 19.79 20.56 -4.01
CA GLN A 58 18.41 20.66 -4.48
C GLN A 58 18.16 20.00 -5.85
N PRO A 59 19.03 20.13 -6.87
CA PRO A 59 18.79 19.49 -8.17
C PRO A 59 18.78 17.96 -8.09
N TYR A 60 19.68 17.38 -7.28
CA TYR A 60 19.73 15.93 -7.06
C TYR A 60 18.50 15.46 -6.29
N TRP A 61 18.14 16.19 -5.24
CA TRP A 61 16.95 15.91 -4.45
C TRP A 61 15.66 15.98 -5.29
N VAL A 62 15.51 16.99 -6.16
CA VAL A 62 14.37 17.11 -7.08
C VAL A 62 14.34 15.95 -8.09
N ALA A 63 15.50 15.49 -8.58
CA ALA A 63 15.58 14.32 -9.45
C ALA A 63 15.10 13.04 -8.74
N GLN A 64 15.41 12.86 -7.45
CA GLN A 64 14.88 11.75 -6.66
C GLN A 64 13.35 11.85 -6.50
N GLN A 65 12.82 13.05 -6.25
CA GLN A 65 11.36 13.23 -6.18
C GLN A 65 10.67 12.99 -7.52
N PHE A 66 11.36 13.22 -8.64
CA PHE A 66 10.84 12.87 -9.96
C PHE A 66 10.68 11.36 -10.15
N GLU A 67 11.66 10.56 -9.71
CA GLU A 67 11.52 9.10 -9.70
C GLU A 67 10.33 8.64 -8.86
N VAL A 68 10.19 9.19 -7.64
CA VAL A 68 9.08 8.89 -6.73
C VAL A 68 7.74 9.29 -7.36
N ALA A 69 7.66 10.49 -7.93
CA ALA A 69 6.46 11.02 -8.56
C ALA A 69 6.05 10.19 -9.78
N ILE A 70 6.99 9.68 -10.58
CA ILE A 70 6.68 8.73 -11.66
C ILE A 70 6.15 7.41 -11.08
N ARG A 71 6.82 6.84 -10.08
CA ARG A 71 6.43 5.55 -9.49
C ARG A 71 5.03 5.60 -8.88
N VAL A 72 4.73 6.68 -8.15
CA VAL A 72 3.46 6.87 -7.44
C VAL A 72 2.36 7.41 -8.35
N GLY A 73 2.70 8.33 -9.26
CA GLY A 73 1.74 9.06 -10.08
C GLY A 73 1.35 8.38 -11.38
N LEU A 74 2.34 7.89 -12.14
CA LEU A 74 2.09 7.25 -13.45
C LEU A 74 1.76 5.76 -13.33
N PHE A 75 2.19 5.11 -12.26
CA PHE A 75 2.02 3.68 -12.05
C PHE A 75 1.47 3.30 -10.66
N PRO A 76 0.43 3.98 -10.13
CA PRO A 76 -0.12 3.62 -8.82
C PRO A 76 -0.59 2.15 -8.81
N GLN A 77 -1.20 1.71 -9.91
CA GLN A 77 -1.63 0.33 -10.09
C GLN A 77 -0.45 -0.62 -10.34
N ALA A 78 0.58 -0.22 -11.10
CA ALA A 78 1.70 -1.13 -11.40
C ALA A 78 2.62 -1.36 -10.20
N ASN A 79 2.80 -0.38 -9.31
CA ASN A 79 3.56 -0.59 -8.08
C ASN A 79 2.84 -1.61 -7.15
N TRP A 80 1.51 -1.53 -7.07
CA TRP A 80 0.69 -2.50 -6.36
C TRP A 80 0.67 -3.88 -7.06
N TYR A 81 0.47 -3.93 -8.37
CA TYR A 81 0.41 -5.16 -9.16
C TYR A 81 1.77 -5.88 -9.25
N TRP A 82 2.87 -5.12 -9.39
CA TRP A 82 4.24 -5.62 -9.40
C TRP A 82 4.70 -6.02 -7.99
N GLY A 83 4.29 -5.27 -6.96
CA GLY A 83 4.45 -5.67 -5.55
C GLY A 83 3.81 -7.02 -5.27
N ARG A 84 2.54 -7.21 -5.66
CA ARG A 84 1.79 -8.47 -5.56
C ARG A 84 2.46 -9.65 -6.29
N HIS A 85 2.97 -9.42 -7.50
CA HIS A 85 3.51 -10.51 -8.33
C HIS A 85 4.99 -10.82 -8.08
N VAL A 86 5.81 -9.83 -7.73
CA VAL A 86 7.28 -9.95 -7.78
C VAL A 86 7.94 -9.93 -6.40
N TRP A 87 7.41 -9.20 -5.42
CA TRP A 87 8.11 -8.97 -4.15
C TRP A 87 7.35 -9.40 -2.89
N HIS A 88 6.02 -9.43 -2.91
CA HIS A 88 5.20 -9.62 -1.70
C HIS A 88 4.12 -10.69 -1.91
N ARG A 89 4.53 -11.97 -1.84
CA ARG A 89 3.56 -13.05 -1.61
C ARG A 89 3.13 -12.99 -0.15
N CYS A 90 1.99 -12.38 0.10
CA CYS A 90 1.34 -12.48 1.40
C CYS A 90 0.70 -13.87 1.55
N LYS A 91 0.67 -14.41 2.76
CA LYS A 91 0.00 -15.67 3.08
C LYS A 91 -0.78 -15.51 4.37
N ILE A 92 -1.98 -16.06 4.40
CA ILE A 92 -2.74 -16.18 5.64
C ILE A 92 -2.02 -17.19 6.53
N GLU A 93 -1.76 -16.82 7.77
CA GLU A 93 -1.18 -17.69 8.79
C GLU A 93 -2.29 -18.34 9.63
N SER A 94 -2.03 -19.57 10.09
CA SER A 94 -2.95 -20.24 10.99
C SER A 94 -2.98 -19.54 12.35
N GLY A 95 -4.19 -19.18 12.80
CA GLY A 95 -4.42 -18.64 14.12
C GLY A 95 -4.05 -19.63 15.21
N LEU A 96 -4.39 -20.91 15.01
CA LEU A 96 -4.02 -22.00 15.94
C LEU A 96 -2.49 -22.16 16.09
N GLU A 97 -1.74 -22.16 14.98
CA GLU A 97 -0.28 -22.26 15.07
C GLU A 97 0.34 -21.04 15.75
N SER A 98 -0.20 -19.86 15.49
CA SER A 98 0.25 -18.59 16.10
C SER A 98 -0.02 -18.58 17.60
N HIS A 99 -1.21 -19.02 18.04
CA HIS A 99 -1.55 -19.20 19.44
C HIS A 99 -0.65 -20.20 20.14
N ARG A 100 -0.33 -21.34 19.52
CA ARG A 100 0.60 -22.33 20.09
C ARG A 100 1.99 -21.76 20.32
N LYS A 101 2.48 -20.89 19.42
CA LYS A 101 3.79 -20.25 19.57
C LYS A 101 3.78 -19.13 20.61
N TRP A 102 2.71 -18.33 20.65
CA TRP A 102 2.63 -17.10 21.43
C TRP A 102 1.25 -16.93 22.08
N PRO A 103 0.88 -17.77 23.07
CA PRO A 103 -0.47 -17.85 23.59
C PRO A 103 -0.95 -16.58 24.28
N ALA A 104 -0.02 -15.81 24.87
CA ALA A 104 -0.34 -14.55 25.54
C ALA A 104 -0.64 -13.39 24.56
N SER A 105 -0.24 -13.51 23.29
CA SER A 105 -0.40 -12.43 22.29
C SER A 105 -1.46 -12.74 21.25
N PHE A 106 -1.71 -14.02 21.00
CA PHE A 106 -2.64 -14.48 19.99
C PHE A 106 -3.76 -15.21 20.67
N TRP A 107 -4.89 -14.54 20.89
CA TRP A 107 -6.10 -15.24 21.29
C TRP A 107 -6.69 -16.00 20.09
N VAL A 108 -7.41 -17.10 20.34
CA VAL A 108 -8.13 -17.85 19.31
C VAL A 108 -9.51 -18.22 19.86
N PRO A 109 -10.58 -18.03 19.08
CA PRO A 109 -11.93 -18.43 19.49
C PRO A 109 -12.07 -19.94 19.69
N GLU A 110 -12.96 -20.33 20.60
CA GLU A 110 -13.33 -21.73 20.84
C GLU A 110 -14.06 -22.35 19.63
N ASP A 111 -14.02 -23.68 19.52
CA ASP A 111 -14.57 -24.40 18.36
C ASP A 111 -16.08 -24.23 18.19
N ASN A 112 -16.83 -24.11 19.28
CA ASN A 112 -18.28 -23.83 19.27
C ASN A 112 -18.61 -22.45 18.67
N VAL A 113 -17.82 -21.44 19.01
CA VAL A 113 -17.94 -20.07 18.49
C VAL A 113 -17.61 -20.06 17.02
N LYS A 114 -16.48 -20.68 16.64
CA LYS A 114 -16.08 -20.83 15.24
C LYS A 114 -17.14 -21.57 14.42
N ALA A 115 -17.80 -22.59 15.00
CA ALA A 115 -18.87 -23.32 14.35
C ALA A 115 -20.10 -22.46 14.04
N GLY A 116 -20.34 -21.38 14.78
CA GLY A 116 -21.44 -20.44 14.54
C GLY A 116 -21.16 -19.37 13.49
N LEU A 117 -19.89 -19.04 13.21
CA LEU A 117 -19.53 -17.93 12.32
C LEU A 117 -20.10 -18.11 10.90
N GLY A 118 -20.74 -17.10 10.36
CA GLY A 118 -21.43 -17.18 9.08
C GLY A 118 -21.35 -15.88 8.28
N PRO A 119 -22.00 -15.83 7.10
CA PRO A 119 -22.08 -14.61 6.31
C PRO A 119 -22.62 -13.43 7.14
N GLY A 120 -21.98 -12.27 7.03
CA GLY A 120 -22.28 -11.06 7.80
C GLY A 120 -21.35 -10.83 9.00
N ASP A 121 -20.78 -11.89 9.56
CA ASP A 121 -19.84 -11.77 10.67
C ASP A 121 -18.48 -11.23 10.22
N SER A 122 -17.80 -10.50 11.10
CA SER A 122 -16.45 -10.02 10.85
C SER A 122 -15.45 -10.89 11.61
N VAL A 123 -14.43 -11.37 10.92
CA VAL A 123 -13.36 -12.18 11.51
C VAL A 123 -12.01 -11.52 11.29
N LYS A 124 -11.08 -11.75 12.21
CA LYS A 124 -9.71 -11.24 12.08
C LYS A 124 -8.78 -12.38 11.71
N LEU A 125 -7.94 -12.13 10.72
CA LEU A 125 -6.92 -13.06 10.25
C LEU A 125 -5.53 -12.40 10.34
N MET A 126 -4.49 -13.22 10.24
CA MET A 126 -3.09 -12.79 10.21
C MET A 126 -2.49 -13.03 8.82
N TRP A 127 -1.80 -12.04 8.27
CA TRP A 127 -1.03 -12.13 7.04
C TRP A 127 0.45 -12.06 7.33
N SER A 128 1.20 -13.01 6.79
CA SER A 128 2.65 -12.95 6.71
C SER A 128 3.09 -12.39 5.37
N VAL A 129 4.04 -11.45 5.42
CA VAL A 129 4.69 -10.89 4.24
C VAL A 129 6.18 -11.09 4.41
N ARG A 130 6.83 -11.65 3.38
CA ARG A 130 8.27 -11.96 3.44
C ARG A 130 9.07 -10.70 3.81
N ARG A 131 9.89 -10.80 4.87
CA ARG A 131 10.78 -9.74 5.40
C ARG A 131 10.07 -8.52 6.01
N MET A 132 8.75 -8.57 6.21
CA MET A 132 8.00 -7.51 6.89
C MET A 132 7.33 -8.07 8.15
N PRO A 133 6.96 -7.22 9.12
CA PRO A 133 6.08 -7.62 10.20
C PRO A 133 4.76 -8.17 9.65
N GLY A 134 4.21 -9.19 10.32
CA GLY A 134 2.88 -9.71 10.00
C GLY A 134 1.78 -8.67 10.28
N GLU A 135 0.70 -8.73 9.53
CA GLU A 135 -0.40 -7.77 9.60
C GLU A 135 -1.71 -8.48 9.96
N ARG A 136 -2.48 -7.90 10.90
CA ARG A 136 -3.79 -8.42 11.32
C ARG A 136 -4.89 -7.58 10.71
N MET A 137 -5.78 -8.21 9.96
CA MET A 137 -6.81 -7.51 9.19
C MET A 137 -8.18 -8.14 9.41
N TRP A 138 -9.22 -7.31 9.30
CA TRP A 138 -10.61 -7.73 9.42
C TRP A 138 -11.16 -8.13 8.07
N VAL A 139 -11.99 -9.16 8.08
CA VAL A 139 -12.63 -9.74 6.91
C VAL A 139 -14.08 -10.01 7.24
N THR A 140 -14.98 -9.42 6.46
CA THR A 140 -16.41 -9.73 6.53
C THR A 140 -16.68 -11.03 5.79
N VAL A 141 -17.21 -12.03 6.49
CA VAL A 141 -17.56 -13.32 5.90
C VAL A 141 -18.72 -13.13 4.93
N THR A 142 -18.58 -13.66 3.72
CA THR A 142 -19.60 -13.60 2.66
C THR A 142 -20.14 -14.99 2.30
N GLU A 143 -19.34 -16.04 2.46
CA GLU A 143 -19.75 -17.42 2.22
C GLU A 143 -19.08 -18.37 3.21
N ARG A 144 -19.79 -19.44 3.59
CA ARG A 144 -19.23 -20.55 4.37
C ARG A 144 -19.61 -21.88 3.77
N LYS A 145 -18.62 -22.77 3.63
CA LYS A 145 -18.77 -24.18 3.25
C LYS A 145 -17.97 -25.06 4.19
N GLY A 146 -18.63 -25.54 5.26
CA GLY A 146 -17.99 -26.36 6.29
C GLY A 146 -16.93 -25.58 7.07
N ASP A 147 -15.67 -25.97 6.90
CA ASP A 147 -14.47 -25.36 7.51
C ASP A 147 -13.80 -24.29 6.63
N ARG A 148 -14.30 -24.10 5.40
CA ARG A 148 -13.83 -23.08 4.45
C ARG A 148 -14.77 -21.89 4.45
N LEU A 149 -14.18 -20.70 4.57
CA LEU A 149 -14.89 -19.44 4.50
C LEU A 149 -14.32 -18.59 3.37
N VAL A 150 -15.18 -17.74 2.84
CA VAL A 150 -14.85 -16.68 1.90
C VAL A 150 -15.33 -15.38 2.53
N GLY A 151 -14.54 -14.32 2.39
CA GLY A 151 -14.91 -13.01 2.87
C GLY A 151 -14.24 -11.89 2.10
N THR A 152 -14.63 -10.66 2.41
CA THR A 152 -14.09 -9.43 1.83
C THR A 152 -13.29 -8.67 2.86
N LEU A 153 -12.11 -8.20 2.48
CA LEU A 153 -11.24 -7.41 3.35
C LEU A 153 -11.89 -6.06 3.70
N ASP A 154 -11.94 -5.71 4.98
CA ASP A 154 -12.63 -4.49 5.46
C ASP A 154 -11.66 -3.31 5.69
N ASN A 155 -10.35 -3.56 5.71
CA ASN A 155 -9.34 -2.52 5.95
C ASN A 155 -8.24 -2.49 4.90
N TRP A 156 -7.58 -1.33 4.80
CA TRP A 156 -6.40 -1.18 3.97
C TRP A 156 -5.22 -1.93 4.58
N ALA A 157 -4.54 -2.73 3.76
CA ALA A 157 -3.28 -3.36 4.12
C ALA A 157 -2.12 -2.35 4.06
N ILE A 158 -1.27 -2.34 5.08
CA ILE A 158 -0.02 -1.58 5.12
C ILE A 158 1.11 -2.36 4.44
N PHE A 159 1.19 -3.67 4.69
CA PHE A 159 2.28 -4.52 4.20
C PHE A 159 1.80 -5.66 3.30
N ALA A 160 0.56 -6.13 3.45
CA ALA A 160 0.06 -7.27 2.68
C ALA A 160 -0.25 -6.95 1.21
N PHE A 161 -0.22 -5.66 0.81
CA PHE A 161 -0.55 -5.18 -0.54
C PHE A 161 -1.89 -5.74 -1.05
N LEU A 162 -2.89 -5.79 -0.16
CA LEU A 162 -4.26 -6.15 -0.50
C LEU A 162 -5.14 -4.89 -0.51
N HIS A 163 -6.11 -4.88 -1.40
CA HIS A 163 -7.12 -3.82 -1.43
C HIS A 163 -8.28 -4.16 -0.49
N PRO A 164 -8.92 -3.16 0.14
CA PRO A 164 -10.27 -3.35 0.68
C PRO A 164 -11.17 -3.94 -0.40
N ASP A 165 -12.19 -4.68 0.01
CA ASP A 165 -13.13 -5.42 -0.84
C ASP A 165 -12.51 -6.61 -1.61
N GLU A 166 -11.19 -6.87 -1.51
CA GLU A 166 -10.63 -8.09 -2.10
C GLU A 166 -11.22 -9.34 -1.44
N THR A 167 -11.65 -10.27 -2.30
CA THR A 167 -12.14 -11.57 -1.86
C THR A 167 -10.99 -12.45 -1.40
N VAL A 168 -11.06 -12.91 -0.15
CA VAL A 168 -10.09 -13.82 0.45
C VAL A 168 -10.75 -15.13 0.84
N ARG A 169 -10.01 -16.23 0.69
CA ARG A 169 -10.44 -17.58 1.09
C ARG A 169 -9.56 -18.05 2.23
N PHE A 170 -10.16 -18.56 3.28
CA PHE A 170 -9.45 -18.96 4.49
C PHE A 170 -10.11 -20.17 5.15
N HIS A 171 -9.37 -20.80 6.06
CA HIS A 171 -9.86 -21.89 6.90
C HIS A 171 -10.34 -21.33 8.25
N ILE A 172 -11.28 -22.02 8.88
CA ILE A 172 -11.81 -21.67 10.20
C ILE A 172 -10.73 -21.58 11.30
N ASP A 173 -9.62 -22.30 11.13
CA ASP A 173 -8.46 -22.28 12.03
C ASP A 173 -7.51 -21.09 11.84
N ASP A 174 -7.71 -20.32 10.78
CA ASP A 174 -6.95 -19.10 10.52
C ASP A 174 -7.48 -17.92 11.35
N ILE A 175 -8.66 -18.06 11.95
CA ILE A 175 -9.35 -17.04 12.72
C ILE A 175 -8.69 -16.83 14.07
N ILE A 176 -8.32 -15.57 14.35
CA ILE A 176 -7.70 -15.12 15.61
C ILE A 176 -8.59 -14.17 16.42
N ASP A 177 -9.69 -13.68 15.84
CA ASP A 177 -10.66 -12.81 16.51
C ASP A 177 -11.97 -12.79 15.71
N TYR A 178 -13.08 -12.36 16.31
CA TYR A 178 -14.36 -12.20 15.62
C TYR A 178 -15.25 -11.13 16.25
N ILE A 179 -16.18 -10.63 15.46
CA ILE A 179 -17.29 -9.76 15.84
C ILE A 179 -18.53 -10.33 15.16
N TRP A 180 -19.53 -10.70 15.97
CA TRP A 180 -20.85 -11.09 15.45
C TRP A 180 -21.53 -9.88 14.85
N GLN A 181 -22.26 -10.09 13.76
CA GLN A 181 -23.21 -9.07 13.31
C GLN A 181 -24.30 -8.92 14.38
N GLU A 182 -24.39 -7.75 15.01
CA GLU A 182 -25.54 -7.44 15.87
C GLU A 182 -26.79 -7.35 14.98
N GLU A 183 -27.84 -8.12 15.29
CA GLU A 183 -29.17 -7.95 14.70
C GLU A 183 -29.73 -6.58 15.12
N GLY A 184 -29.45 -5.52 14.34
CA GLY A 184 -30.16 -4.25 14.44
C GLY A 184 -29.30 -3.00 14.35
N ALA A 185 -29.15 -2.47 13.12
CA ALA A 185 -28.98 -1.03 12.90
C ALA A 185 -29.84 -0.63 11.67
N GLU A 186 -31.10 -0.31 11.99
CA GLU A 186 -32.10 0.48 11.26
C GLU A 186 -32.04 0.59 9.73
N ALA A 187 -33.08 0.04 9.11
CA ALA A 187 -33.82 0.78 8.11
C ALA A 187 -34.36 2.09 8.74
N ALA A 188 -33.82 3.23 8.34
CA ALA A 188 -34.38 4.56 8.55
C ALA A 188 -34.14 5.42 7.30
#